data_AF-A0A2W8HHL3-F1
#
_entry.id   AF-A0A2W8HHL3-F1
#
_cell.length_a   1.000
_cell.length_b   1.000
_cell.length_c   1.000
_cell.angle_alpha   90.00
_cell.angle_beta   90.00
_cell.angle_gamma   90.00
#
_symmetry.space_group_name_H-M   'P 1'
#
loop_
_entity.id
_entity.type
_entity.pdbx_description
1 polymer ?
#
loop_
_entity_poly.entity_id
_entity_poly.type
_entity_poly.pdbx_seq_one_letter_code
_entity_poly.pdbx_strand_id
1 'polypeptide(L)'
;MSRLHIKPVWALANDMNCSAGQLLASAASRRLVTQTARTGSIGVMMAHSNYGAALEKQGVEITLIYSGSHKVDGNPYSHLPDDVRETLQYRMDATRQMFAQKVSAYTGLSVQAVLDTEAAVY
;
A
#
# COMPACT_ATOMS: atom_id res chain seq x y z
N MET A 1 -14.54 28.06 12.01
CA MET A 1 -15.85 27.97 11.33
C MET A 1 -16.57 26.71 11.81
N SER A 2 -17.81 26.84 12.29
CA SER A 2 -18.60 25.69 12.75
C SER A 2 -18.84 24.71 11.58
N ARG A 3 -18.68 23.40 11.82
CA ARG A 3 -18.89 22.32 10.82
C ARG A 3 -20.35 22.20 10.33
N LEU A 4 -21.28 23.03 10.80
CA LEU A 4 -22.71 22.92 10.48
C LEU A 4 -23.08 23.25 9.03
N HIS A 5 -22.21 23.92 8.26
CA HIS A 5 -22.50 24.29 6.85
C HIS A 5 -21.80 23.43 5.78
N ILE A 6 -21.01 22.42 6.18
CA ILE A 6 -20.34 21.53 5.22
C ILE A 6 -21.24 20.33 4.93
N LYS A 7 -21.53 20.08 3.65
CA LYS A 7 -22.32 18.90 3.23
C LYS A 7 -21.62 17.61 3.71
N PRO A 8 -22.30 16.74 4.48
CA PRO A 8 -21.67 15.52 4.99
C PRO A 8 -21.38 14.53 3.86
N VAL A 9 -20.19 13.96 3.86
CA VAL A 9 -19.81 12.84 2.98
C VAL A 9 -19.92 11.53 3.77
N TRP A 10 -20.61 10.55 3.19
CA TRP A 10 -20.81 9.23 3.78
C TRP A 10 -20.00 8.19 3.00
N ALA A 11 -19.36 7.28 3.72
CA ALA A 11 -18.76 6.06 3.17
C ALA A 11 -19.46 4.83 3.78
N LEU A 12 -19.79 3.86 2.94
CA LEU A 12 -20.35 2.56 3.35
C LEU A 12 -19.41 1.45 2.87
N ALA A 13 -18.88 0.66 3.81
CA ALA A 13 -18.28 -0.64 3.49
C ALA A 13 -19.41 -1.67 3.44
N ASN A 14 -19.88 -2.02 2.23
CA ASN A 14 -20.90 -3.07 2.07
C ASN A 14 -20.30 -4.48 2.15
N ASP A 15 -19.18 -4.69 1.45
CA ASP A 15 -18.40 -5.93 1.49
C ASP A 15 -16.96 -5.65 1.97
N MET A 16 -16.34 -4.57 1.48
CA MET A 16 -14.97 -4.25 1.85
C MET A 16 -14.63 -2.76 1.71
N ASN A 17 -13.87 -2.23 2.66
CA ASN A 17 -13.05 -1.02 2.55
C ASN A 17 -11.65 -1.31 3.10
N CYS A 18 -10.79 -1.85 2.26
CA CYS A 18 -9.41 -2.21 2.61
C CYS A 18 -8.40 -1.37 1.83
N SER A 19 -7.19 -1.18 2.38
CA SER A 19 -6.10 -0.47 1.73
C SER A 19 -6.54 0.93 1.28
N ALA A 20 -6.29 1.35 0.04
CA ALA A 20 -6.71 2.65 -0.47
C ALA A 20 -8.21 2.93 -0.26
N GLY A 21 -9.07 1.91 -0.27
CA GLY A 21 -10.48 2.04 0.08
C GLY A 21 -10.69 2.50 1.53
N GLN A 22 -9.92 1.96 2.47
CA GLN A 22 -9.91 2.39 3.87
C GLN A 22 -9.39 3.83 4.01
N LEU A 23 -8.38 4.23 3.22
CA LEU A 23 -7.90 5.62 3.21
C LEU A 23 -9.03 6.59 2.82
N LEU A 24 -9.70 6.31 1.70
CA LEU A 24 -10.79 7.16 1.20
C LEU A 24 -11.96 7.17 2.17
N ALA A 25 -12.37 6.00 2.67
CA ALA A 25 -13.44 5.89 3.65
C ALA A 25 -13.11 6.64 4.94
N SER A 26 -11.86 6.59 5.40
CA SER A 26 -11.41 7.31 6.59
C SER A 26 -11.64 8.82 6.47
N ALA A 27 -11.49 9.43 5.29
CA ALA A 27 -11.72 10.86 5.08
C ALA A 27 -13.20 11.29 5.13
N ALA A 28 -14.15 10.34 5.09
CA ALA A 28 -15.58 10.65 5.11
C ALA A 28 -16.04 11.21 6.48
N SER A 29 -17.08 12.04 6.45
CA SER A 29 -17.69 12.63 7.66
C SER A 29 -18.49 11.61 8.48
N ARG A 30 -18.98 10.55 7.83
CA ARG A 30 -19.72 9.44 8.40
C ARG A 30 -19.26 8.15 7.72
N ARG A 31 -19.11 7.10 8.51
CA ARG A 31 -18.61 5.79 8.06
C ARG A 31 -19.53 4.71 8.59
N LEU A 32 -20.07 3.90 7.69
CA LEU A 32 -20.91 2.74 7.99
C LEU A 32 -20.19 1.48 7.51
N VAL A 33 -20.30 0.40 8.27
CA VAL A 33 -19.71 -0.91 7.96
C VAL A 33 -20.80 -1.93 8.22
N THR A 34 -21.10 -2.78 7.23
CA THR A 34 -22.05 -3.90 7.44
C THR A 34 -21.40 -4.96 8.33
N GLN A 35 -22.21 -5.82 8.95
CA GLN A 35 -21.70 -6.82 9.91
C GLN A 35 -20.66 -7.79 9.35
N THR A 36 -20.68 -8.00 8.03
CA THR A 36 -19.78 -8.93 7.33
C THR A 36 -18.72 -8.22 6.50
N ALA A 37 -18.69 -6.89 6.50
CA ALA A 37 -17.72 -6.15 5.70
C ALA A 37 -16.33 -6.20 6.31
N ARG A 38 -15.33 -6.22 5.43
CA ARG A 38 -13.91 -6.23 5.78
C ARG A 38 -13.34 -4.83 5.73
N THR A 39 -12.59 -4.44 6.75
CA THR A 39 -11.90 -3.14 6.79
C THR A 39 -10.46 -3.26 7.26
N GLY A 40 -9.66 -2.21 7.05
CA GLY A 40 -8.25 -2.21 7.46
C GLY A 40 -7.31 -2.35 6.27
N SER A 41 -6.33 -3.25 6.34
CA SER A 41 -5.27 -3.37 5.33
C SER A 41 -4.52 -2.05 5.11
N ILE A 42 -4.27 -1.29 6.19
CA ILE A 42 -3.53 -0.03 6.15
C ILE A 42 -2.04 -0.34 6.04
N GLY A 43 -1.62 -0.62 4.80
CA GLY A 43 -0.29 -1.08 4.48
C GLY A 43 0.04 -0.86 3.01
N VAL A 44 1.29 -1.14 2.67
CA VAL A 44 1.84 -1.05 1.33
C VAL A 44 2.62 -2.32 1.09
N MET A 45 2.49 -2.89 -0.10
CA MET A 45 3.24 -4.07 -0.50
C MET A 45 3.70 -3.91 -1.94
N MET A 46 4.82 -4.55 -2.26
CA MET A 46 5.32 -4.75 -3.62
C MET A 46 5.67 -6.22 -3.81
N ALA A 47 5.32 -6.78 -4.96
CA ALA A 47 5.78 -8.11 -5.36
C ALA A 47 6.85 -7.93 -6.44
N HIS A 48 8.01 -8.55 -6.22
CA HIS A 48 9.05 -8.72 -7.24
C HIS A 48 9.05 -10.19 -7.67
N SER A 49 9.12 -10.43 -8.98
CA SER A 49 9.19 -11.76 -9.55
C SER A 49 10.49 -11.88 -10.34
N ASN A 50 11.23 -12.97 -10.16
CA ASN A 50 12.39 -13.29 -10.97
C ASN A 50 12.10 -14.53 -11.84
N TYR A 51 11.98 -14.32 -13.15
CA TYR A 51 11.73 -15.35 -14.16
C TYR A 51 13.02 -15.84 -14.85
N GLY A 52 14.20 -15.35 -14.47
CA GLY A 52 15.46 -15.65 -15.16
C GLY A 52 15.69 -17.14 -15.37
N ALA A 53 15.56 -17.95 -14.31
CA ALA A 53 15.74 -19.40 -14.39
C ALA A 53 14.65 -20.12 -15.22
N ALA A 54 13.45 -19.55 -15.32
CA ALA A 54 12.38 -20.10 -16.15
C ALA A 54 12.65 -19.83 -17.64
N LEU A 55 13.15 -18.63 -17.97
CA LEU A 55 13.50 -18.22 -19.32
C LEU A 55 14.75 -18.95 -19.84
N GLU A 56 15.75 -19.16 -18.98
CA GLU A 56 16.94 -19.95 -19.30
C GLU A 56 16.55 -21.38 -19.72
N LYS A 57 15.63 -22.03 -18.99
CA LYS A 57 15.10 -23.36 -19.35
C LYS A 57 14.34 -23.38 -20.69
N GLN A 58 13.82 -22.23 -21.11
CA GLN A 58 13.16 -22.05 -22.41
C GLN A 58 14.14 -21.69 -23.52
N GLY A 59 15.44 -21.58 -23.22
CA GLY A 59 16.47 -21.18 -24.19
C GLY A 59 16.42 -19.69 -24.53
N VAL A 60 15.82 -18.86 -23.67
CA VAL A 60 15.72 -17.41 -23.88
C VAL A 60 16.79 -16.70 -23.06
N GLU A 61 17.73 -16.06 -23.76
CA GLU A 61 18.74 -15.17 -23.17
C GLU A 61 18.21 -13.72 -23.14
N ILE A 62 18.35 -13.05 -22.00
CA ILE A 62 17.94 -11.65 -21.83
C ILE A 62 19.16 -10.78 -21.52
N THR A 63 19.44 -9.84 -22.40
CA THR A 63 20.47 -8.82 -22.22
C THR A 63 19.82 -7.45 -22.03
N LEU A 64 20.00 -6.84 -20.85
CA LEU A 64 19.46 -5.52 -20.55
C LEU A 64 20.44 -4.43 -20.99
N ILE A 65 19.99 -3.49 -21.81
CA ILE A 65 20.75 -2.32 -22.28
C ILE A 65 20.08 -1.07 -21.71
N TYR A 66 20.79 -0.29 -20.91
CA TYR A 66 20.19 0.83 -20.17
C TYR A 66 21.19 1.95 -19.83
N SER A 67 20.69 3.18 -19.74
CA SER A 67 21.45 4.34 -19.28
C SER A 67 21.18 4.62 -17.80
N GLY A 68 22.13 4.23 -16.94
CA GLY A 68 22.10 4.44 -15.48
C GLY A 68 21.70 3.18 -14.70
N SER A 69 22.46 2.86 -13.65
CA SER A 69 22.32 1.61 -12.86
C SER A 69 20.90 1.34 -12.38
N HIS A 70 20.23 2.37 -11.86
CA HIS A 70 18.89 2.24 -11.27
C HIS A 70 17.75 2.07 -12.29
N LYS A 71 18.04 2.12 -13.59
CA LYS A 71 16.99 1.98 -14.64
C LYS A 71 16.42 0.57 -14.72
N VAL A 72 17.13 -0.41 -14.16
CA VAL A 72 16.76 -1.83 -14.13
C VAL A 72 16.48 -2.36 -12.72
N ASP A 73 16.36 -1.46 -11.74
CA ASP A 73 15.93 -1.82 -10.39
C ASP A 73 14.56 -2.51 -10.45
N GLY A 74 14.46 -3.69 -9.86
CA GLY A 74 13.23 -4.49 -9.88
C GLY A 74 12.92 -5.15 -11.22
N ASN A 75 13.87 -5.21 -12.16
CA ASN A 75 13.66 -5.99 -13.40
C ASN A 75 13.31 -7.46 -13.06
N PRO A 76 12.47 -8.12 -13.89
CA PRO A 76 11.95 -9.44 -13.55
C PRO A 76 12.79 -10.60 -14.07
N TYR A 77 14.02 -10.34 -14.53
CA TYR A 77 14.86 -11.32 -15.22
C TYR A 77 16.08 -11.75 -14.41
N SER A 78 16.34 -11.09 -13.28
CA SER A 78 17.44 -11.41 -12.38
C SER A 78 17.05 -11.26 -10.91
N HIS A 79 17.93 -11.74 -10.02
CA HIS A 79 17.78 -11.57 -8.58
C HIS A 79 17.74 -10.07 -8.23
N LEU A 80 16.84 -9.69 -7.32
CA LEU A 80 16.75 -8.32 -6.82
C LEU A 80 17.97 -7.99 -5.94
N PRO A 81 18.87 -7.07 -6.33
CA PRO A 81 20.01 -6.72 -5.50
C PRO A 81 19.60 -6.24 -4.09
N ASP A 82 20.43 -6.51 -3.08
CA ASP A 82 20.10 -6.20 -1.68
C ASP A 82 19.91 -4.70 -1.43
N ASP A 83 20.74 -3.85 -2.01
CA ASP A 83 20.66 -2.39 -1.91
C ASP A 83 19.38 -1.83 -2.57
N VAL A 84 18.98 -2.41 -3.69
CA VAL A 84 17.71 -2.09 -4.36
C VAL A 84 16.53 -2.55 -3.50
N ARG A 85 16.60 -3.76 -2.93
CA ARG A 85 15.57 -4.27 -2.01
C ARG A 85 15.41 -3.35 -0.80
N GLU A 86 16.50 -2.94 -0.17
CA GLU A 86 16.49 -2.02 0.97
C GLU A 86 15.89 -0.66 0.60
N THR A 87 16.25 -0.12 -0.56
CA THR A 87 15.68 1.13 -1.08
C THR A 87 14.17 1.02 -1.29
N LEU A 88 13.69 -0.10 -1.87
CA LEU A 88 12.27 -0.36 -2.06
C LEU A 88 11.54 -0.54 -0.73
N GLN A 89 12.13 -1.26 0.23
CA GLN A 89 11.60 -1.44 1.58
C GLN A 89 11.43 -0.10 2.29
N TYR A 90 12.47 0.75 2.31
CA TYR A 90 12.40 2.09 2.87
C TYR A 90 11.27 2.92 2.28
N ARG A 91 11.07 2.87 0.96
CA ARG A 91 9.98 3.58 0.29
C ARG A 91 8.62 3.06 0.73
N MET A 92 8.43 1.74 0.83
CA MET A 92 7.18 1.15 1.30
C MET A 92 6.86 1.54 2.73
N ASP A 93 7.85 1.49 3.63
CA ASP A 93 7.69 1.86 5.03
C ASP A 93 7.35 3.35 5.18
N ALA A 94 8.03 4.22 4.44
CA ALA A 94 7.73 5.64 4.40
C ALA A 94 6.30 5.90 3.88
N THR A 95 5.85 5.17 2.85
CA THR A 95 4.48 5.29 2.35
C THR A 95 3.44 4.76 3.34
N ARG A 96 3.70 3.64 4.03
CA ARG A 96 2.82 3.13 5.10
C ARG A 96 2.71 4.15 6.24
N GLN A 97 3.81 4.80 6.61
CA GLN A 97 3.81 5.86 7.62
C GLN A 97 2.91 7.03 7.21
N MET A 98 3.03 7.52 5.97
CA MET A 98 2.16 8.58 5.45
C MET A 98 0.68 8.16 5.43
N PHE A 99 0.39 6.92 5.05
CA PHE A 99 -0.97 6.39 5.06
C PHE A 99 -1.52 6.36 6.50
N ALA A 100 -0.79 5.82 7.47
CA ALA A 100 -1.20 5.80 8.87
C ALA A 100 -1.45 7.21 9.43
N GLN A 101 -0.59 8.18 9.09
CA GLN A 101 -0.77 9.59 9.46
C GLN A 101 -2.08 10.18 8.92
N LYS A 102 -2.43 9.89 7.66
CA LYS A 102 -3.70 10.36 7.08
C LYS A 102 -4.90 9.73 7.76
N VAL A 103 -4.89 8.41 7.97
CA VAL A 103 -6.00 7.72 8.66
C VAL A 103 -6.16 8.25 10.08
N SER A 104 -5.06 8.44 10.82
CA SER A 104 -5.06 9.06 12.15
C SER A 104 -5.73 10.43 12.13
N ALA A 105 -5.33 11.31 11.20
CA ALA A 105 -5.90 12.65 11.06
C ALA A 105 -7.42 12.65 10.77
N TYR A 106 -7.94 11.63 10.08
CA TYR A 106 -9.36 11.55 9.72
C TYR A 106 -10.25 10.77 10.71
N THR A 107 -9.64 9.93 11.54
CA THR A 107 -10.38 9.05 12.46
C THR A 107 -10.27 9.45 13.92
N GLY A 108 -9.23 10.21 14.29
CA GLY A 108 -8.94 10.56 15.68
C GLY A 108 -8.15 9.48 16.44
N LEU A 109 -7.83 8.35 15.79
CA LEU A 109 -6.90 7.36 16.34
C LEU A 109 -5.48 7.93 16.38
N SER A 110 -4.65 7.46 17.31
CA SER A 110 -3.21 7.76 17.26
C SER A 110 -2.58 7.06 16.05
N VAL A 111 -1.49 7.63 15.51
CA VAL A 111 -0.72 6.98 14.44
C VAL A 111 -0.24 5.60 14.88
N GLN A 112 0.21 5.47 16.13
CA GLN A 112 0.65 4.20 16.69
C GLN A 112 -0.47 3.15 16.67
N ALA A 113 -1.68 3.49 17.12
CA ALA A 113 -2.81 2.56 17.09
C ALA A 113 -3.16 2.10 15.67
N VAL A 114 -2.94 2.93 14.65
CA VAL A 114 -3.11 2.53 13.24
C VAL A 114 -1.98 1.59 12.80
N LEU A 115 -0.73 1.87 13.20
CA LEU A 115 0.42 1.04 12.85
C LEU A 115 0.37 -0.34 13.53
N ASP A 116 0.00 -0.38 14.81
CA ASP A 116 -0.10 -1.61 15.64
C ASP A 116 -1.06 -2.65 15.05
N THR A 117 -1.93 -2.25 14.12
CA THR A 117 -2.77 -3.20 13.38
C THR A 117 -1.97 -4.15 12.49
N GLU A 118 -0.69 -3.85 12.22
CA GLU A 118 0.16 -4.60 11.27
C GLU A 118 -0.52 -4.88 9.92
N ALA A 119 -1.28 -3.88 9.44
CA ALA A 119 -2.07 -3.95 8.21
C ALA A 119 -3.05 -5.14 8.17
N ALA A 120 -3.50 -5.63 9.33
CA ALA A 120 -4.53 -6.66 9.43
C ALA A 120 -5.85 -6.19 8.81
N VAL A 121 -6.67 -7.18 8.45
CA VAL A 121 -8.04 -7.00 8.01
C VAL A 121 -8.97 -7.49 9.11
N TYR A 122 -10.01 -6.72 9.40
CA TYR A 122 -11.02 -6.98 10.41
C TYR A 122 -12.41 -7.08 9.77
#